data_AF-A0A1T8PS72-F1
#
_entry.id   AF-A0A1T8PS72-F1
#
_cell.length_a   1.000
_cell.length_b   1.000
_cell.length_c   1.000
_cell.angle_alpha   90.00
_cell.angle_beta   90.00
_cell.angle_gamma   90.00
#
_symmetry.space_group_name_H-M   'P 1'
#
loop_
_entity.id
_entity.type
_entity.pdbx_description
1 polymer ?
#
loop_
_entity_poly.entity_id
_entity_poly.type
_entity_poly.pdbx_seq_one_letter_code
_entity_poly.pdbx_strand_id
1 'polypeptide(L)'
;MNTHAQPLDTAIPTPNGFRRLDDLVPGDMVFGSDGTPIAVLAVNDIGSVSMTRLHFDDGAKTDVAAETLWQACDGATGTIGIYRTADICANLVLPGGAPRWTIPTAAAAAFPEAAGLPVDPQTFGSELRSGEATDTGLLGRYLTAGVSQRRETLAGVLGTRSSIGASAPSMALAAAGSLIRSLGGLPTWVRHGAGYSLVPLWGRDDELRREIVSFEQVPDQPCRAITVAAADGLYVTGGDFVLTLGAAISEQRGAA
;
A
#
# COMPACT_ATOMS: atom_id res chain seq x y z
N MET A 1 -18.47 -17.57 5.62
CA MET A 1 -18.72 -16.26 4.98
C MET A 1 -17.37 -15.62 4.83
N ASN A 2 -17.01 -15.19 3.62
CA ASN A 2 -15.67 -14.69 3.32
C ASN A 2 -15.59 -13.22 3.81
N THR A 3 -15.24 -13.02 5.08
CA THR A 3 -15.24 -11.68 5.68
C THR A 3 -13.88 -11.02 5.50
N HIS A 4 -13.62 -10.55 4.27
CA HIS A 4 -12.67 -9.45 4.09
C HIS A 4 -13.16 -8.29 4.95
N ALA A 5 -12.32 -7.76 5.83
CA ALA A 5 -12.72 -6.69 6.74
C ALA A 5 -11.53 -5.80 7.09
N GLN A 6 -11.76 -4.50 6.99
CA GLN A 6 -10.77 -3.47 7.29
C GLN A 6 -11.38 -2.37 8.17
N PRO A 7 -10.58 -1.72 9.02
CA PRO A 7 -11.04 -0.61 9.85
C PRO A 7 -11.70 0.52 9.05
N LEU A 8 -12.77 1.11 9.59
CA LEU A 8 -13.50 2.21 8.95
C LEU A 8 -12.63 3.42 8.59
N ASP A 9 -11.64 3.73 9.42
CA ASP A 9 -10.72 4.86 9.26
C ASP A 9 -9.53 4.55 8.33
N THR A 10 -9.47 3.36 7.74
CA THR A 10 -8.45 3.00 6.76
C THR A 10 -8.47 4.01 5.61
N ALA A 11 -7.34 4.67 5.38
CA ALA A 11 -7.18 5.59 4.25
C ALA A 11 -7.07 4.80 2.94
N ILE A 12 -7.96 5.05 2.00
CA ILE A 12 -7.99 4.44 0.67
C ILE A 12 -7.55 5.47 -0.37
N PRO A 13 -6.52 5.19 -1.19
CA PRO A 13 -6.15 6.08 -2.28
C PRO A 13 -7.23 6.07 -3.36
N THR A 14 -7.73 7.25 -3.73
CA THR A 14 -8.68 7.47 -4.82
C THR A 14 -8.10 8.48 -5.81
N PRO A 15 -8.61 8.58 -7.05
CA PRO A 15 -8.20 9.63 -7.99
C PRO A 15 -8.32 11.06 -7.44
N ASN A 16 -9.18 11.29 -6.44
CA ASN A 16 -9.38 12.61 -5.81
C ASN A 16 -8.57 12.78 -4.51
N GLY A 17 -7.58 11.92 -4.26
CA GLY A 17 -6.81 11.87 -3.02
C GLY A 17 -7.28 10.76 -2.07
N PHE A 18 -6.76 10.75 -0.85
CA PHE A 18 -7.13 9.74 0.14
C PHE A 18 -8.52 10.02 0.72
N ARG A 19 -9.35 8.98 0.81
CA ARG A 19 -10.63 8.98 1.53
C ARG A 19 -10.64 7.88 2.57
N ARG A 20 -11.42 8.02 3.63
CA ARG A 20 -11.59 6.92 4.57
C ARG A 20 -12.46 5.84 3.94
N LEU A 21 -12.25 4.59 4.36
CA LEU A 21 -13.04 3.45 3.89
C LEU A 21 -14.54 3.64 4.19
N ASP A 22 -14.89 4.24 5.32
CA ASP A 22 -16.28 4.51 5.67
C ASP A 22 -16.94 5.67 4.91
N ASP A 23 -16.15 6.48 4.23
CA ASP A 23 -16.66 7.51 3.32
C ASP A 23 -16.99 6.94 1.95
N LEU A 24 -16.49 5.75 1.59
CA LEU A 24 -16.69 5.17 0.26
C LEU A 24 -18.11 4.65 0.05
N VAL A 25 -18.62 4.86 -1.17
CA VAL A 25 -19.92 4.36 -1.64
C VAL A 25 -19.78 3.67 -3.01
N PRO A 26 -20.73 2.81 -3.41
CA PRO A 26 -20.74 2.24 -4.75
C PRO A 26 -20.67 3.32 -5.83
N GLY A 27 -19.81 3.12 -6.83
CA GLY A 27 -19.49 4.08 -7.88
C GLY A 27 -18.28 4.97 -7.59
N ASP A 28 -17.79 5.03 -6.34
CA ASP A 28 -16.49 5.66 -6.05
C ASP A 28 -15.36 4.89 -6.74
N MET A 29 -14.25 5.57 -7.02
CA MET A 29 -13.09 5.00 -7.71
C MET A 29 -11.93 4.75 -6.75
N VAL A 30 -11.35 3.56 -6.80
CA VAL A 30 -10.11 3.16 -6.11
C VAL A 30 -9.11 2.64 -7.13
N PHE A 31 -7.88 2.29 -6.74
CA PHE A 31 -6.89 1.76 -7.67
C PHE A 31 -6.81 0.23 -7.63
N GLY A 32 -6.78 -0.40 -8.80
CA GLY A 32 -6.53 -1.83 -8.97
C GLY A 32 -5.05 -2.20 -8.87
N SER A 33 -4.75 -3.50 -9.03
CA SER A 33 -3.39 -4.04 -9.07
C SER A 33 -2.53 -3.43 -10.17
N ASP A 34 -3.12 -3.14 -11.34
CA ASP A 34 -2.47 -2.50 -12.49
C ASP A 34 -2.33 -0.96 -12.34
N GLY A 35 -2.71 -0.42 -11.17
CA GLY A 35 -2.65 1.01 -10.88
C GLY A 35 -3.77 1.83 -11.52
N THR A 36 -4.66 1.23 -12.32
CA THR A 36 -5.75 1.96 -12.97
C THR A 36 -6.94 2.17 -12.02
N PRO A 37 -7.73 3.25 -12.20
CA PRO A 37 -8.94 3.45 -11.42
C PRO A 37 -10.01 2.41 -11.75
N ILE A 38 -10.53 1.76 -10.72
CA ILE A 38 -11.63 0.78 -10.77
C ILE A 38 -12.78 1.22 -9.85
N ALA A 39 -14.01 0.84 -10.20
CA ALA A 39 -15.18 1.22 -9.41
C ALA A 39 -15.35 0.32 -8.17
N VAL A 40 -15.80 0.93 -7.08
CA VAL A 40 -16.40 0.21 -5.94
C VAL A 40 -17.80 -0.26 -6.36
N LEU A 41 -18.05 -1.56 -6.31
CA LEU A 41 -19.32 -2.18 -6.70
C LEU A 41 -20.29 -2.28 -5.52
N ALA A 42 -19.77 -2.59 -4.34
CA ALA A 42 -20.57 -2.76 -3.13
C ALA A 42 -19.76 -2.37 -1.89
N VAL A 43 -20.47 -1.94 -0.85
CA VAL A 43 -19.93 -1.67 0.48
C VAL A 43 -20.77 -2.47 1.48
N ASN A 44 -20.12 -3.24 2.34
CA ASN A 44 -20.76 -4.08 3.34
C ASN A 44 -20.26 -3.72 4.73
N ASP A 45 -21.19 -3.37 5.64
CA ASP A 45 -20.89 -3.22 7.05
C ASP A 45 -20.65 -4.59 7.69
N ILE A 46 -19.47 -4.77 8.30
CA ILE A 46 -19.10 -6.03 8.96
C ILE A 46 -19.34 -5.94 10.47
N GLY A 47 -19.23 -4.74 11.04
CA GLY A 47 -19.32 -4.52 12.49
C GLY A 47 -17.95 -4.61 13.17
N SER A 48 -17.96 -4.85 14.48
CA SER A 48 -16.72 -4.94 15.27
C SER A 48 -16.05 -6.29 15.06
N VAL A 49 -14.78 -6.29 14.65
CA VAL A 49 -14.03 -7.51 14.37
C VAL A 49 -12.65 -7.43 15.03
N SER A 50 -12.16 -8.57 15.53
CA SER A 50 -10.80 -8.69 16.06
C SER A 50 -9.78 -8.60 14.93
N MET A 51 -8.76 -7.76 15.12
CA MET A 51 -7.83 -7.36 14.08
C MET A 51 -6.43 -7.88 14.32
N THR A 52 -5.76 -8.22 13.24
CA THR A 52 -4.31 -8.49 13.21
C THR A 52 -3.64 -7.41 12.39
N ARG A 53 -2.63 -6.74 12.96
CA ARG A 53 -1.75 -5.85 12.22
C ARG A 53 -0.61 -6.66 11.62
N LEU A 54 -0.54 -6.71 10.30
CA LEU A 54 0.60 -7.25 9.57
C LEU A 54 1.64 -6.15 9.36
N HIS A 55 2.91 -6.51 9.52
CA HIS A 55 4.06 -5.66 9.23
C HIS A 55 4.84 -6.24 8.05
N PHE A 56 5.26 -5.36 7.15
CA PHE A 56 6.03 -5.73 5.96
C PHE A 56 7.49 -5.29 6.06
N ASP A 57 8.37 -5.94 5.29
CA ASP A 57 9.82 -5.65 5.25
C ASP A 57 10.15 -4.22 4.80
N ASP A 58 9.28 -3.63 3.98
CA ASP A 58 9.36 -2.24 3.53
C ASP A 58 8.85 -1.23 4.58
N GLY A 59 8.44 -1.70 5.77
CA GLY A 59 7.90 -0.89 6.85
C GLY A 59 6.42 -0.52 6.70
N ALA A 60 5.74 -0.98 5.65
CA ALA A 60 4.30 -0.84 5.55
C ALA A 60 3.58 -1.63 6.66
N LYS A 61 2.35 -1.23 6.98
CA LYS A 61 1.48 -1.97 7.88
C LYS A 61 0.03 -1.93 7.45
N THR A 62 -0.72 -2.96 7.84
CA THR A 62 -2.18 -3.00 7.60
C THR A 62 -2.88 -3.80 8.67
N ASP A 63 -4.04 -3.31 9.10
CA ASP A 63 -4.91 -3.97 10.06
C ASP A 63 -5.98 -4.72 9.28
N VAL A 64 -6.09 -6.03 9.52
CA VAL A 64 -7.01 -6.92 8.81
C VAL A 64 -7.57 -7.99 9.72
N ALA A 65 -8.78 -8.46 9.41
CA ALA A 65 -9.35 -9.62 10.09
C ALA A 65 -8.62 -10.92 9.74
N ALA A 66 -8.66 -11.89 10.66
CA ALA A 66 -8.02 -13.20 10.49
C ALA A 66 -8.47 -13.97 9.22
N GLU A 67 -9.73 -13.78 8.78
CA GLU A 67 -10.29 -14.41 7.59
C GLU A 67 -10.01 -13.63 6.28
N THR A 68 -9.36 -12.46 6.36
CA THR A 68 -8.99 -11.67 5.18
C THR A 68 -8.08 -12.48 4.27
N LEU A 69 -8.42 -12.50 2.98
CA LEU A 69 -7.70 -13.24 1.95
C LEU A 69 -6.62 -12.38 1.30
N TRP A 70 -5.50 -13.02 0.98
CA TRP A 70 -4.35 -12.42 0.32
C TRP A 70 -3.96 -13.26 -0.89
N GLN A 71 -3.70 -12.62 -2.02
CA GLN A 71 -2.89 -13.24 -3.05
C GLN A 71 -1.43 -13.23 -2.58
N ALA A 72 -0.91 -14.37 -2.14
CA ALA A 72 0.41 -14.48 -1.55
C ALA A 72 1.27 -15.57 -2.20
N CYS A 73 2.59 -15.44 -2.12
CA CYS A 73 3.52 -16.54 -2.36
C CYS A 73 3.78 -17.29 -1.07
N ASP A 74 3.71 -18.60 -1.13
CA ASP A 74 4.30 -19.46 -0.11
C ASP A 74 5.76 -19.77 -0.47
N GLY A 75 6.72 -19.18 0.23
CA GLY A 75 8.14 -19.44 0.06
C GLY A 75 8.57 -20.88 0.37
N ALA A 76 7.76 -21.66 1.09
CA ALA A 76 8.04 -23.07 1.36
C ALA A 76 7.74 -23.96 0.14
N THR A 77 6.79 -23.56 -0.70
CA THR A 77 6.33 -24.36 -1.85
C THR A 77 6.60 -23.70 -3.21
N GLY A 78 6.91 -22.40 -3.22
CA GLY A 78 6.99 -21.57 -4.43
C GLY A 78 5.62 -21.26 -5.05
N THR A 79 4.51 -21.61 -4.39
CA THR A 79 3.16 -21.47 -4.96
C THR A 79 2.61 -20.06 -4.74
N ILE A 80 2.01 -19.49 -5.77
CA ILE A 80 1.18 -18.28 -5.67
C ILE A 80 -0.28 -18.72 -5.54
N GLY A 81 -0.97 -18.25 -4.52
CA GLY A 81 -2.34 -18.67 -4.24
C GLY A 81 -3.06 -17.68 -3.33
N ILE A 82 -4.28 -18.06 -2.93
CA ILE A 82 -5.10 -17.27 -2.03
C ILE A 82 -5.04 -17.88 -0.62
N TYR A 83 -4.58 -17.08 0.34
CA TYR A 83 -4.35 -17.52 1.72
C TYR A 83 -5.04 -16.60 2.71
N ARG A 84 -5.55 -17.15 3.81
CA ARG A 84 -6.11 -16.35 4.90
C ARG A 84 -5.00 -15.78 5.76
N THR A 85 -5.26 -14.61 6.34
CA THR A 85 -4.37 -13.98 7.33
C THR A 85 -4.04 -14.94 8.47
N ALA A 86 -5.01 -15.70 8.98
CA ALA A 86 -4.79 -16.69 10.03
C ALA A 86 -3.76 -17.78 9.63
N ASP A 87 -3.84 -18.28 8.39
CA ASP A 87 -2.96 -19.34 7.89
C ASP A 87 -1.53 -18.81 7.67
N ILE A 88 -1.41 -17.57 7.18
CA ILE A 88 -0.15 -16.84 7.06
C ILE A 88 0.50 -16.66 8.43
N CYS A 89 -0.24 -16.12 9.41
CA CYS A 89 0.25 -15.87 10.76
C CYS A 89 0.68 -17.15 11.47
N ALA A 90 -0.07 -18.24 11.32
CA ALA A 90 0.27 -19.54 11.91
C ALA A 90 1.58 -20.14 11.35
N ASN A 91 2.02 -19.68 10.16
CA ASN A 91 3.17 -20.21 9.46
C ASN A 91 4.10 -19.09 8.97
N LEU A 92 4.29 -18.03 9.76
CA LEU A 92 4.91 -16.79 9.28
C LEU A 92 6.35 -16.97 8.74
N VAL A 93 7.13 -17.86 9.34
CA VAL A 93 8.56 -18.05 9.04
C VAL A 93 8.85 -19.47 8.56
N LEU A 94 9.86 -19.57 7.69
CA LEU A 94 10.45 -20.85 7.30
C LEU A 94 11.25 -21.47 8.45
N PRO A 95 11.59 -22.77 8.42
CA PRO A 95 12.43 -23.40 9.44
C PRO A 95 13.79 -22.71 9.68
N GLY A 96 14.31 -21.98 8.68
CA GLY A 96 15.54 -21.18 8.77
C GLY A 96 15.37 -19.76 9.33
N GLY A 97 14.16 -19.37 9.74
CA GLY A 97 13.85 -18.05 10.30
C GLY A 97 13.60 -16.94 9.29
N ALA A 98 13.78 -17.19 7.99
CA ALA A 98 13.41 -16.25 6.94
C ALA A 98 11.87 -16.10 6.84
N PRO A 99 11.34 -14.91 6.48
CA PRO A 99 9.93 -14.73 6.17
C PRO A 99 9.45 -15.72 5.11
N ARG A 100 8.28 -16.33 5.33
CA ARG A 100 7.72 -17.33 4.42
C ARG A 100 6.83 -16.70 3.34
N TRP A 101 6.15 -15.62 3.66
CA TRP A 101 5.04 -15.12 2.84
C TRP A 101 5.37 -13.80 2.19
N THR A 102 5.06 -13.67 0.90
CA THR A 102 5.14 -12.41 0.17
C THR A 102 3.83 -12.05 -0.51
N ILE A 103 3.51 -10.77 -0.58
CA ILE A 103 2.36 -10.26 -1.35
C ILE A 103 2.86 -9.34 -2.48
N PRO A 104 2.18 -9.31 -3.63
CA PRO A 104 2.56 -8.43 -4.72
C PRO A 104 2.42 -6.95 -4.34
N THR A 105 3.14 -6.10 -5.05
CA THR A 105 2.91 -4.66 -5.09
C THR A 105 2.03 -4.31 -6.28
N ALA A 106 1.26 -3.23 -6.17
CA ALA A 106 0.53 -2.70 -7.32
C ALA A 106 1.49 -1.94 -8.25
N ALA A 107 1.10 -1.80 -9.52
CA ALA A 107 1.73 -0.83 -10.42
C ALA A 107 1.48 0.61 -9.95
N ALA A 108 2.10 1.58 -10.63
CA ALA A 108 1.98 2.99 -10.27
C ALA A 108 0.50 3.44 -10.28
N ALA A 109 -0.02 3.85 -9.13
CA ALA A 109 -1.38 4.36 -9.01
C ALA A 109 -1.58 5.55 -9.95
N ALA A 110 -2.54 5.48 -10.87
CA ALA A 110 -2.77 6.47 -11.91
C ALA A 110 -3.58 7.67 -11.39
N PHE A 111 -3.05 8.36 -10.38
CA PHE A 111 -3.57 9.65 -9.95
C PHE A 111 -3.57 10.66 -11.11
N PRO A 112 -4.57 11.57 -11.16
CA PRO A 112 -4.59 12.62 -12.16
C PRO A 112 -3.43 13.61 -11.95
N GLU A 113 -3.01 14.26 -13.04
CA GLU A 113 -2.04 15.35 -12.99
C GLU A 113 -2.56 16.49 -12.10
N ALA A 114 -1.72 16.93 -11.16
CA ALA A 114 -2.04 18.02 -10.26
C ALA A 114 -1.88 19.36 -10.98
N ALA A 115 -2.97 20.14 -11.07
CA ALA A 115 -2.94 21.47 -11.63
C ALA A 115 -2.42 22.50 -10.60
N GLY A 116 -1.66 23.49 -11.07
CA GLY A 116 -1.27 24.66 -10.27
C GLY A 116 -0.46 24.33 -9.01
N LEU A 117 0.51 23.40 -9.11
CA LEU A 117 1.49 23.20 -8.05
C LEU A 117 2.31 24.49 -7.86
N PRO A 118 2.42 25.03 -6.64
CA PRO A 118 3.07 26.33 -6.40
C PRO A 118 4.59 26.28 -6.55
N VAL A 119 5.17 25.08 -6.44
CA VAL A 119 6.61 24.82 -6.59
C VAL A 119 6.75 23.71 -7.63
N ASP A 120 7.80 23.77 -8.43
CA ASP A 120 8.16 22.68 -9.33
C ASP A 120 8.31 21.37 -8.53
N PRO A 121 7.79 20.22 -9.00
CA PRO A 121 7.81 18.97 -8.25
C PRO A 121 9.20 18.52 -7.78
N GLN A 122 10.23 18.64 -8.62
CA GLN A 122 11.61 18.26 -8.27
C GLN A 122 12.21 19.24 -7.26
N THR A 123 11.90 20.52 -7.41
CA THR A 123 12.33 21.56 -6.47
C THR A 123 11.69 21.33 -5.09
N PHE A 124 10.39 21.08 -5.04
CA PHE A 124 9.69 20.74 -3.80
C PHE A 124 10.26 19.48 -3.14
N GLY A 125 10.61 18.47 -3.94
CA GLY A 125 11.30 17.28 -3.43
C GLY A 125 12.66 17.61 -2.76
N SER A 126 13.39 18.56 -3.32
CA SER A 126 14.67 19.01 -2.76
C SER A 126 14.47 19.80 -1.46
N GLU A 127 13.43 20.64 -1.38
CA GLU A 127 13.04 21.36 -0.15
C GLU A 127 12.58 20.40 0.96
N LEU A 128 11.88 19.31 0.62
CA LEU A 128 11.57 18.24 1.57
C LEU A 128 12.87 17.62 2.12
N ARG A 129 13.82 17.31 1.24
CA ARG A 129 15.10 16.71 1.62
C ARG A 129 15.93 17.61 2.54
N SER A 130 15.95 18.92 2.29
CA SER A 130 16.64 19.91 3.13
C SER A 130 15.92 20.21 4.44
N GLY A 131 14.60 19.97 4.49
CA GLY A 131 13.73 20.29 5.62
C GLY A 131 13.15 21.71 5.59
N GLU A 132 13.26 22.41 4.45
CA GLU A 132 12.69 23.75 4.25
C GLU A 132 11.17 23.68 4.06
N ALA A 133 10.68 22.66 3.33
CA ALA A 133 9.25 22.40 3.22
C ALA A 133 8.71 21.86 4.56
N THR A 134 7.65 22.47 5.09
CA THR A 134 7.02 22.07 6.36
C THR A 134 5.49 22.01 6.30
N ASP A 135 4.88 22.46 5.18
CA ASP A 135 3.43 22.45 4.98
C ASP A 135 2.94 21.06 4.56
N THR A 136 2.27 20.38 5.48
CA THR A 136 1.70 19.04 5.27
C THR A 136 0.48 19.05 4.34
N GLY A 137 -0.28 20.15 4.29
CA GLY A 137 -1.41 20.30 3.37
C GLY A 137 -0.93 20.44 1.93
N LEU A 138 0.19 21.14 1.74
CA LEU A 138 0.85 21.22 0.44
C LEU A 138 1.45 19.88 0.02
N LEU A 139 2.10 19.15 0.93
CA LEU A 139 2.70 17.84 0.66
C LEU A 139 1.70 16.85 0.04
N GLY A 140 0.46 16.81 0.55
CA GLY A 140 -0.58 15.92 0.04
C GLY A 140 -0.80 16.05 -1.48
N ARG A 141 -0.74 17.28 -2.01
CA ARG A 141 -0.90 17.55 -3.45
C ARG A 141 0.20 16.92 -4.30
N TYR A 142 1.42 16.81 -3.78
CA TYR A 142 2.53 16.16 -4.49
C TYR A 142 2.49 14.64 -4.32
N LEU A 143 2.09 14.14 -3.14
CA LEU A 143 1.97 12.70 -2.88
C LEU A 143 0.87 12.01 -3.69
N THR A 144 -0.16 12.75 -4.12
CA THR A 144 -1.24 12.23 -4.98
C THR A 144 -1.26 12.90 -6.35
N ALA A 145 -0.13 13.45 -6.81
CA ALA A 145 0.03 14.03 -8.13
C ALA A 145 0.14 12.97 -9.23
N GLY A 146 0.15 13.39 -10.50
CA GLY A 146 0.36 12.51 -11.63
C GLY A 146 1.66 11.71 -11.54
N VAL A 147 1.76 10.61 -12.28
CA VAL A 147 2.94 9.72 -12.25
C VAL A 147 4.24 10.50 -12.52
N SER A 148 4.24 11.38 -13.53
CA SER A 148 5.42 12.16 -13.89
C SER A 148 5.82 13.13 -12.76
N GLN A 149 4.86 13.86 -12.22
CA GLN A 149 5.09 14.82 -11.13
C GLN A 149 5.60 14.13 -9.85
N ARG A 150 5.04 12.98 -9.48
CA ARG A 150 5.54 12.18 -8.34
C ARG A 150 6.95 11.66 -8.57
N ARG A 151 7.30 11.25 -9.79
CA ARG A 151 8.69 10.85 -10.13
C ARG A 151 9.66 12.01 -9.96
N GLU A 152 9.28 13.20 -10.40
CA GLU A 152 10.08 14.43 -10.22
C GLU A 152 10.24 14.77 -8.73
N THR A 153 9.16 14.76 -7.94
CA THR A 153 9.24 14.95 -6.48
C THR A 153 10.13 13.91 -5.83
N LEU A 154 9.99 12.63 -6.17
CA LEU A 154 10.86 11.59 -5.63
C LEU A 154 12.33 11.81 -6.03
N ALA A 155 12.60 12.24 -7.27
CA ALA A 155 13.95 12.56 -7.71
C ALA A 155 14.57 13.70 -6.89
N GLY A 156 13.79 14.74 -6.55
CA GLY A 156 14.21 15.79 -5.63
C GLY A 156 14.51 15.26 -4.22
N VAL A 157 13.60 14.45 -3.68
CA VAL A 157 13.74 13.86 -2.33
C VAL A 157 14.97 12.97 -2.24
N LEU A 158 15.27 12.17 -3.26
CA LEU A 158 16.41 11.25 -3.31
C LEU A 158 17.73 11.95 -3.68
N GLY A 159 17.66 13.04 -4.44
CA GLY A 159 18.81 13.76 -4.97
C GLY A 159 19.71 12.88 -5.86
N THR A 160 20.94 13.33 -6.09
CA THR A 160 21.90 12.69 -7.02
C THR A 160 22.37 11.30 -6.61
N ARG A 161 22.17 10.93 -5.34
CA ARG A 161 22.56 9.62 -4.80
C ARG A 161 21.46 8.56 -4.96
N SER A 162 20.31 8.93 -5.53
CA SER A 162 19.13 8.06 -5.65
C SER A 162 18.75 7.39 -4.32
N SER A 163 19.01 8.08 -3.20
CA SER A 163 18.87 7.54 -1.84
C SER A 163 18.72 8.66 -0.82
N ILE A 164 18.03 8.37 0.28
CA ILE A 164 17.86 9.31 1.39
C ILE A 164 18.35 8.66 2.69
N GLY A 165 19.25 9.33 3.41
CA GLY A 165 19.84 8.79 4.64
C GLY A 165 18.84 8.75 5.79
N ALA A 166 18.99 7.81 6.71
CA ALA A 166 18.12 7.66 7.88
C ALA A 166 18.10 8.90 8.80
N SER A 167 19.09 9.78 8.70
CA SER A 167 19.16 11.04 9.43
C SER A 167 18.43 12.21 8.75
N ALA A 168 17.78 11.98 7.61
CA ALA A 168 17.01 13.01 6.91
C ALA A 168 15.75 13.41 7.71
N PRO A 169 15.15 14.59 7.42
CA PRO A 169 13.90 14.99 8.06
C PRO A 169 12.82 13.91 7.95
N SER A 170 12.06 13.71 9.03
CA SER A 170 11.04 12.65 9.11
C SER A 170 9.99 12.76 7.99
N MET A 171 9.59 13.98 7.65
CA MET A 171 8.66 14.24 6.56
C MET A 171 9.24 13.84 5.19
N ALA A 172 10.54 14.03 4.97
CA ALA A 172 11.21 13.62 3.76
C ALA A 172 11.26 12.09 3.62
N LEU A 173 11.55 11.39 4.73
CA LEU A 173 11.54 9.92 4.78
C LEU A 173 10.14 9.35 4.52
N ALA A 174 9.12 9.94 5.16
CA ALA A 174 7.72 9.54 4.95
C ALA A 174 7.27 9.80 3.50
N ALA A 175 7.61 10.97 2.94
CA ALA A 175 7.33 11.30 1.55
C ALA A 175 8.04 10.34 0.59
N ALA A 176 9.33 10.03 0.81
CA ALA A 176 10.06 9.06 0.00
C ALA A 176 9.37 7.70 0.00
N GLY A 177 9.02 7.15 1.17
CA GLY A 177 8.33 5.87 1.29
C GLY A 177 6.98 5.86 0.55
N SER A 178 6.17 6.90 0.74
CA SER A 178 4.86 7.03 0.08
C SER A 178 4.99 7.17 -1.44
N LEU A 179 5.92 8.00 -1.93
CA LEU A 179 6.18 8.18 -3.36
C LEU A 179 6.68 6.89 -4.01
N ILE A 180 7.61 6.18 -3.37
CA ILE A 180 8.14 4.91 -3.89
C ILE A 180 6.99 3.89 -4.04
N ARG A 181 6.19 3.68 -2.99
CA ARG A 181 5.08 2.72 -3.04
C ARG A 181 4.00 3.09 -4.02
N SER A 182 3.61 4.36 -4.06
CA SER A 182 2.58 4.84 -4.99
C SER A 182 3.03 4.79 -6.46
N LEU A 183 4.34 4.78 -6.73
CA LEU A 183 4.94 4.62 -8.06
C LEU A 183 5.21 3.15 -8.44
N GLY A 184 4.78 2.19 -7.61
CA GLY A 184 4.94 0.75 -7.84
C GLY A 184 6.32 0.20 -7.45
N GLY A 185 7.05 0.92 -6.59
CA GLY A 185 8.33 0.47 -6.03
C GLY A 185 8.22 0.01 -4.59
N LEU A 186 9.32 -0.52 -4.04
CA LEU A 186 9.47 -0.86 -2.63
C LEU A 186 10.56 0.00 -1.99
N PRO A 187 10.26 0.70 -0.88
CA PRO A 187 11.29 1.39 -0.12
C PRO A 187 12.09 0.36 0.71
N THR A 188 13.39 0.26 0.42
CA THR A 188 14.28 -0.69 1.10
C THR A 188 15.38 0.05 1.85
N TRP A 189 15.68 -0.37 3.08
CA TRP A 189 16.80 0.15 3.85
C TRP A 189 18.08 -0.61 3.53
N VAL A 190 19.09 0.10 3.03
CA VAL A 190 20.42 -0.45 2.74
C VAL A 190 21.44 0.16 3.68
N ARG A 191 22.28 -0.70 4.26
CA ARG A 191 23.38 -0.28 5.14
C ARG A 191 24.56 0.23 4.31
N HIS A 192 25.02 1.44 4.61
CA HIS A 192 26.22 2.04 4.04
C HIS A 192 27.19 2.41 5.19
N GLY A 193 28.18 1.54 5.43
CA GLY A 193 29.10 1.69 6.55
C GLY A 193 28.38 1.67 7.91
N ALA A 194 28.43 2.79 8.63
CA ALA A 194 27.76 2.96 9.92
C ALA A 194 26.32 3.49 9.81
N GLY A 195 25.90 3.95 8.63
CA GLY A 195 24.56 4.52 8.41
C GLY A 195 23.66 3.62 7.58
N TYR A 196 22.39 4.03 7.47
CA TYR A 196 21.39 3.43 6.59
C TYR A 196 20.84 4.48 5.63
N SER A 197 20.53 4.06 4.42
CA SER A 197 19.81 4.87 3.45
C SER A 197 18.60 4.11 2.93
N LEU A 198 17.50 4.83 2.76
CA LEU A 198 16.35 4.34 2.03
C LEU A 198 16.64 4.46 0.54
N VAL A 199 16.47 3.35 -0.18
CA VAL A 199 16.61 3.26 -1.64
C VAL A 199 15.33 2.70 -2.23
N PRO A 200 14.91 3.15 -3.42
CA PRO A 200 13.82 2.51 -4.13
C PRO A 200 14.30 1.24 -4.82
N LEU A 201 13.58 0.15 -4.58
CA LEU A 201 13.63 -1.05 -5.41
C LEU A 201 12.50 -0.98 -6.44
N TRP A 202 12.84 -1.15 -7.72
CA TRP A 202 11.88 -1.18 -8.82
C TRP A 202 11.89 -2.58 -9.43
N GLY A 203 10.72 -3.20 -9.60
CA GLY A 203 10.56 -4.43 -10.36
C GLY A 203 10.15 -4.15 -11.81
N ARG A 204 10.13 -5.20 -12.63
CA ARG A 204 9.25 -5.24 -13.81
C ARG A 204 7.89 -5.78 -13.35
N ASP A 205 6.83 -5.40 -14.05
CA ASP A 205 5.41 -5.71 -13.79
C ASP A 205 5.18 -7.04 -13.02
N ASP A 206 4.45 -6.97 -11.90
CA ASP A 206 4.05 -8.07 -10.99
C ASP A 206 5.16 -8.87 -10.27
N GLU A 207 6.45 -8.62 -10.54
CA GLU A 207 7.55 -9.35 -9.87
C GLU A 207 7.89 -8.81 -8.48
N LEU A 208 7.58 -7.54 -8.22
CA LEU A 208 7.98 -6.91 -6.97
C LEU A 208 7.00 -7.25 -5.85
N ARG A 209 7.51 -7.93 -4.81
CA ARG A 209 6.72 -8.43 -3.69
C ARG A 209 7.34 -8.00 -2.38
N ARG A 210 6.48 -7.68 -1.40
CA ARG A 210 6.88 -7.37 -0.03
C ARG A 210 6.72 -8.61 0.85
N GLU A 211 7.62 -8.79 1.80
CA GLU A 211 7.61 -9.89 2.76
C GLU A 211 6.73 -9.53 3.96
N ILE A 212 5.94 -10.49 4.45
CA ILE A 212 5.23 -10.36 5.73
C ILE A 212 6.19 -10.82 6.83
N VAL A 213 6.69 -9.88 7.63
CA VAL A 213 7.82 -10.12 8.54
C VAL A 213 7.41 -10.30 10.00
N SER A 214 6.29 -9.72 10.41
CA SER A 214 5.73 -9.89 11.75
C SER A 214 4.25 -9.55 11.76
N PHE A 215 3.58 -9.92 12.86
CA PHE A 215 2.21 -9.50 13.11
C PHE A 215 1.99 -9.30 14.60
N GLU A 216 0.98 -8.50 14.94
CA GLU A 216 0.50 -8.33 16.31
C GLU A 216 -1.03 -8.29 16.33
N GLN A 217 -1.63 -8.77 17.43
CA GLN A 217 -3.06 -8.61 17.65
C GLN A 217 -3.32 -7.17 18.09
N VAL A 218 -4.33 -6.55 17.50
CA VAL A 218 -4.77 -5.21 17.88
C VAL A 218 -6.23 -5.26 18.34
N PRO A 219 -6.70 -4.26 19.12
CA PRO A 219 -8.07 -4.26 19.63
C PRO A 219 -9.10 -4.38 18.53
N ASP A 220 -10.31 -4.81 18.91
CA ASP A 220 -11.44 -4.88 17.98
C ASP A 220 -11.72 -3.50 17.38
N GLN A 221 -11.95 -3.48 16.08
CA GLN A 221 -12.23 -2.26 15.33
C GLN A 221 -13.56 -2.40 14.57
N PRO A 222 -14.33 -1.32 14.42
CA PRO A 222 -15.45 -1.32 13.50
C PRO A 222 -14.90 -1.43 12.07
N CYS A 223 -15.52 -2.31 11.28
CA CYS A 223 -15.01 -2.65 9.96
C CYS A 223 -16.08 -2.63 8.88
N ARG A 224 -15.59 -2.40 7.66
CA ARG A 224 -16.32 -2.57 6.41
C ARG A 224 -15.52 -3.43 5.45
N ALA A 225 -16.22 -3.94 4.45
CA ALA A 225 -15.65 -4.56 3.27
C ALA A 225 -16.13 -3.82 2.03
N ILE A 226 -15.28 -3.74 1.02
CA ILE A 226 -15.67 -3.28 -0.31
C ILE A 226 -15.48 -4.39 -1.34
N THR A 227 -16.35 -4.40 -2.34
CA THR A 227 -16.20 -5.19 -3.55
C THR A 227 -15.79 -4.24 -4.67
N VAL A 228 -14.81 -4.63 -5.48
CA VAL A 228 -14.22 -3.78 -6.53
C VAL A 228 -14.42 -4.39 -7.91
N ALA A 229 -14.49 -3.52 -8.92
CA ALA A 229 -14.64 -3.88 -10.33
C ALA A 229 -13.30 -4.27 -10.98
N ALA A 230 -12.54 -5.15 -10.34
CA ALA A 230 -11.29 -5.71 -10.89
C ALA A 230 -11.45 -7.21 -11.16
N ALA A 231 -10.91 -7.68 -12.28
CA ALA A 231 -11.01 -9.08 -12.69
C ALA A 231 -10.27 -10.05 -11.72
N ASP A 232 -9.20 -9.59 -11.11
CA ASP A 232 -8.45 -10.31 -10.06
C ASP A 232 -8.97 -10.05 -8.65
N GLY A 233 -9.94 -9.13 -8.50
CA GLY A 233 -10.51 -8.70 -7.23
C GLY A 233 -9.56 -7.89 -6.34
N LEU A 234 -8.39 -7.47 -6.84
CA LEU A 234 -7.40 -6.75 -6.05
C LEU A 234 -7.62 -5.23 -6.09
N TYR A 235 -7.33 -4.56 -4.98
CA TYR A 235 -7.28 -3.11 -4.91
C TYR A 235 -6.26 -2.62 -3.87
N VAL A 236 -5.82 -1.39 -4.06
CA VAL A 236 -4.86 -0.72 -3.20
C VAL A 236 -5.57 -0.13 -1.98
N THR A 237 -5.02 -0.39 -0.80
CA THR A 237 -5.52 0.10 0.48
C THR A 237 -4.39 0.67 1.35
N GLY A 238 -4.77 1.56 2.29
CA GLY A 238 -3.85 2.16 3.25
C GLY A 238 -2.98 3.27 2.65
N GLY A 239 -2.37 4.08 3.53
CA GLY A 239 -1.37 5.08 3.13
C GLY A 239 -0.06 4.47 2.57
N ASP A 240 0.16 3.17 2.82
CA ASP A 240 1.33 2.42 2.35
C ASP A 240 1.06 1.60 1.07
N PHE A 241 -0.07 1.85 0.38
CA PHE A 241 -0.40 1.25 -0.91
C PHE A 241 -0.26 -0.29 -0.89
N VAL A 242 -0.85 -0.92 0.12
CA VAL A 242 -0.87 -2.38 0.25
C VAL A 242 -1.93 -2.93 -0.71
N LEU A 243 -1.60 -3.98 -1.46
CA LEU A 243 -2.54 -4.63 -2.36
C LEU A 243 -3.30 -5.73 -1.59
N THR A 244 -4.63 -5.67 -1.58
CA THR A 244 -5.48 -6.64 -0.86
C THR A 244 -6.64 -7.11 -1.74
N LEU A 245 -7.28 -8.21 -1.37
CA LEU A 245 -8.46 -8.73 -2.07
C LEU A 245 -9.74 -8.08 -1.55
N GLY A 246 -10.58 -7.58 -2.44
CA GLY A 246 -11.94 -7.16 -2.11
C GLY A 246 -12.82 -8.31 -1.67
N ALA A 247 -13.96 -7.97 -1.07
CA ALA A 247 -15.02 -8.94 -0.83
C ALA A 247 -15.51 -9.47 -2.18
N ALA A 248 -15.54 -10.80 -2.34
CA ALA A 248 -16.09 -11.42 -3.54
C ALA A 248 -17.59 -11.12 -3.64
N ILE A 249 -18.08 -10.88 -4.87
CA ILE A 249 -19.52 -10.88 -5.15
C ILE A 249 -20.02 -12.29 -4.80
N SER A 250 -20.91 -12.40 -3.82
CA SER A 250 -21.56 -13.67 -3.51
C SER A 250 -22.69 -13.96 -4.52
N GLU A 251 -22.37 -14.14 -5.80
CA GLU A 251 -23.26 -14.63 -6.87
C GLU A 251 -22.36 -15.27 -7.96
N GLN A 252 -22.46 -16.50 -8.48
CA GLN A 252 -23.37 -17.65 -8.36
C GLN A 252 -22.53 -18.95 -8.43
N ARG A 253 -22.60 -19.82 -7.42
CA ARG A 253 -22.44 -21.27 -7.60
C ARG A 253 -23.61 -21.96 -6.91
N GLY A 254 -24.78 -21.72 -7.47
CA GLY A 254 -26.02 -22.42 -7.18
C GLY A 254 -26.84 -22.45 -8.46
N ALA A 255 -26.99 -23.64 -9.04
CA ALA A 255 -27.83 -24.00 -10.19
C ALA A 255 -27.40 -23.48 -11.58
N ALA A 256 -26.64 -24.32 -12.29
CA ALA A 256 -27.01 -24.85 -13.62
C ALA A 256 -26.24 -26.15 -13.86
#